data_AF-A0A8P0N792-F1
#
_entry.id   AF-A0A8P0N792-F1
#
_cell.length_a   1.000
_cell.length_b   1.000
_cell.length_c   1.000
_cell.angle_alpha   90.00
_cell.angle_beta   90.00
_cell.angle_gamma   90.00
#
_symmetry.space_group_name_H-M   'P 1'
#
loop_
_entity.id
_entity.type
_entity.pdbx_description
1 polymer ?
#
loop_
_entity_poly.entity_id
_entity_poly.type
_entity_poly.pdbx_seq_one_letter_code
_entity_poly.pdbx_strand_id
1 'polypeptide(L)'
;MHAGNPGARPPAAGEEGGGRREEGGGRREGGEGRGGAGGGREGGAGPERAARASGPPAAAPTAPAHAARGRGRAQQWRPPCSTAGDWPPPPSAAAGPGRRCGPPPRYCGPAGSRFERVGRRKGEVLGSSGFFNNHGLQVQQQQQRNLSLHEYMSMELLQEAGVSIPKGHVAKSPDEAYAVAKKLGSKDVVIKAQVLAGGRGKGTFESGLKGGVKIVFSPEEAKAVSSQMIGKKLFTKQTGEKGRICNQVLVCERRYPRREYYFAITMERSFQGPVLIGSSQGGVNIEDVAAETPEAIVKEPIDIVEGIKKEQAVRLAQKMGFPSNIVDSAAENMVKLYNLFLKYDATMVEINPMVEDSDGTVLCMDAKINFDSNSAYRQKKIFDLQDWTQEDEREKGAAKANLNYIGLDGNIGCLVNGAGLAMATMDIIKLHGGTPANFLDVGGGATVHQVTEAFKLITSDKKVLAILVNIFGGIMRCDVIAQGIVMAVKDLEIKIPIVVRLQGTRVDDAKALITDSGLKILACDDLDEAAKMQLARDDKKRTLCPLPSVYRGGCVKRSANVRPPEKLPGNVSAHSADGKAQRGLCVIDPP
;
A
#
# COMPACT_ATOMS: atom_id res chain seq x y z
N MET A 1 -51.80 -14.71 20.50
CA MET A 1 -52.93 -15.66 20.41
C MET A 1 -52.40 -16.93 19.76
N HIS A 2 -52.74 -18.11 20.30
CA HIS A 2 -52.22 -19.46 20.00
C HIS A 2 -50.67 -19.58 19.97
N ALA A 3 -49.98 -20.19 20.95
CA ALA A 3 -50.14 -21.51 21.62
C ALA A 3 -49.82 -22.69 20.67
N GLY A 4 -49.09 -23.74 21.08
CA GLY A 4 -48.63 -24.12 22.43
C GLY A 4 -47.25 -24.79 22.49
N ASN A 5 -46.85 -25.19 23.69
CA ASN A 5 -45.48 -25.58 24.11
C ASN A 5 -45.37 -27.13 24.32
N PRO A 6 -44.49 -27.75 25.16
CA PRO A 6 -43.52 -28.75 24.67
C PRO A 6 -43.54 -30.11 25.42
N GLY A 7 -42.53 -30.96 25.16
CA GLY A 7 -42.15 -32.14 25.98
C GLY A 7 -41.84 -33.39 25.14
N ALA A 8 -41.10 -34.42 25.60
CA ALA A 8 -40.18 -34.57 26.73
C ALA A 8 -39.25 -35.80 26.46
N ARG A 9 -38.18 -36.01 27.26
CA ARG A 9 -37.27 -37.19 27.25
C ARG A 9 -37.81 -38.31 28.21
N PRO A 10 -37.07 -39.42 28.49
CA PRO A 10 -36.57 -40.58 27.69
C PRO A 10 -37.10 -41.92 28.34
N PRO A 11 -36.39 -43.05 28.60
CA PRO A 11 -35.28 -43.81 27.95
C PRO A 11 -35.51 -45.37 27.78
N ALA A 12 -34.49 -46.08 27.26
CA ALA A 12 -34.01 -47.45 27.65
C ALA A 12 -34.55 -48.80 27.06
N ALA A 13 -33.56 -49.66 26.71
CA ALA A 13 -33.40 -51.14 26.91
C ALA A 13 -34.20 -52.24 26.12
N GLY A 14 -33.56 -53.43 26.01
CA GLY A 14 -34.02 -54.70 25.39
C GLY A 14 -33.13 -55.13 24.20
N GLU A 15 -32.26 -56.16 24.25
CA GLU A 15 -32.52 -57.64 24.21
C GLU A 15 -33.17 -58.11 22.89
N GLU A 16 -32.85 -59.24 22.24
CA GLU A 16 -31.93 -60.38 22.48
C GLU A 16 -31.67 -61.13 21.14
N GLY A 17 -30.82 -62.17 21.10
CA GLY A 17 -30.89 -63.19 20.02
C GLY A 17 -29.56 -63.60 19.36
N GLY A 18 -29.05 -64.80 19.70
CA GLY A 18 -27.85 -65.40 19.09
C GLY A 18 -28.14 -66.60 18.18
N GLY A 19 -27.15 -66.97 17.35
CA GLY A 19 -27.16 -68.17 16.49
C GLY A 19 -25.71 -68.62 16.19
N ARG A 20 -25.47 -69.93 16.07
CA ARG A 20 -24.13 -70.57 16.10
C ARG A 20 -23.68 -71.13 14.73
N ARG A 21 -22.34 -71.15 14.52
CA ARG A 21 -21.44 -72.20 13.91
C ARG A 21 -21.87 -72.86 12.57
N GLU A 22 -21.04 -73.47 11.73
CA GLU A 22 -19.74 -74.18 11.79
C GLU A 22 -18.87 -73.76 10.56
N GLU A 23 -17.53 -73.77 10.47
CA GLU A 23 -16.40 -74.67 10.83
C GLU A 23 -15.85 -75.49 9.62
N GLY A 24 -14.51 -75.57 9.49
CA GLY A 24 -13.75 -76.36 8.49
C GLY A 24 -13.00 -75.55 7.39
N GLY A 25 -11.73 -75.79 7.03
CA GLY A 25 -10.67 -76.64 7.62
C GLY A 25 -9.67 -77.27 6.60
N GLY A 26 -8.36 -76.93 6.66
CA GLY A 26 -7.23 -77.57 5.91
C GLY A 26 -6.45 -76.60 4.99
N ARG A 27 -5.11 -76.40 5.02
CA ARG A 27 -3.89 -77.27 4.96
C ARG A 27 -3.74 -78.01 3.60
N ARG A 28 -2.56 -78.12 2.94
CA ARG A 28 -1.15 -77.70 3.19
C ARG A 28 -0.27 -77.87 1.91
N GLU A 29 1.00 -77.41 1.96
CA GLU A 29 2.16 -77.81 1.10
C GLU A 29 2.09 -77.44 -0.40
N GLY A 30 3.19 -77.24 -1.18
CA GLY A 30 4.64 -77.18 -0.93
C GLY A 30 5.43 -77.30 -2.27
N GLY A 31 6.63 -76.70 -2.43
CA GLY A 31 7.48 -76.93 -3.63
C GLY A 31 8.55 -75.85 -3.94
N GLU A 32 9.78 -76.27 -4.30
CA GLU A 32 10.99 -75.44 -4.50
C GLU A 32 11.52 -75.42 -5.96
N GLY A 33 12.55 -74.59 -6.23
CA GLY A 33 13.51 -74.73 -7.36
C GLY A 33 13.62 -73.48 -8.25
N ARG A 34 14.69 -72.65 -8.26
CA ARG A 34 16.16 -72.79 -8.49
C ARG A 34 16.60 -72.71 -9.97
N GLY A 35 17.57 -71.82 -10.24
CA GLY A 35 18.47 -71.81 -11.41
C GLY A 35 18.00 -70.93 -12.59
N GLY A 36 18.87 -70.26 -13.35
CA GLY A 36 20.34 -70.13 -13.29
C GLY A 36 20.85 -69.10 -14.31
N ALA A 37 22.10 -68.66 -14.20
CA ALA A 37 22.70 -67.63 -15.06
C ALA A 37 23.35 -68.20 -16.34
N GLY A 38 23.52 -67.36 -17.36
CA GLY A 38 24.33 -67.69 -18.55
C GLY A 38 24.39 -66.54 -19.57
N GLY A 39 25.59 -66.07 -19.90
CA GLY A 39 25.83 -65.12 -20.99
C GLY A 39 26.62 -65.75 -22.14
N GLY A 40 26.57 -65.15 -23.33
CA GLY A 40 27.31 -65.59 -24.52
C GLY A 40 27.16 -64.61 -25.68
N ARG A 41 28.21 -64.45 -26.50
CA ARG A 41 28.32 -63.51 -27.63
C ARG A 41 28.33 -64.25 -28.98
N GLU A 42 28.40 -63.46 -30.06
CA GLU A 42 28.80 -63.80 -31.45
C GLU A 42 27.69 -64.41 -32.34
N GLY A 43 27.61 -64.13 -33.66
CA GLY A 43 28.33 -63.14 -34.49
C GLY A 43 28.12 -63.35 -36.01
N GLY A 44 28.14 -62.26 -36.81
CA GLY A 44 28.13 -62.27 -38.31
C GLY A 44 26.77 -62.54 -38.99
N ALA A 45 26.49 -62.11 -40.24
CA ALA A 45 27.20 -61.24 -41.19
C ALA A 45 26.18 -60.58 -42.19
N GLY A 46 26.58 -59.53 -42.93
CA GLY A 46 25.76 -58.86 -43.97
C GLY A 46 25.93 -59.49 -45.38
N PRO A 47 25.92 -58.73 -46.51
CA PRO A 47 25.70 -57.27 -46.70
C PRO A 47 24.84 -56.87 -47.94
N GLU A 48 24.56 -55.56 -48.16
CA GLU A 48 24.93 -54.80 -49.38
C GLU A 48 24.50 -53.30 -49.36
N ARG A 49 25.49 -52.42 -49.65
CA ARG A 49 25.52 -51.21 -50.53
C ARG A 49 24.22 -50.38 -50.73
N ALA A 50 24.17 -49.04 -50.71
CA ALA A 50 25.11 -47.92 -50.41
C ALA A 50 24.24 -46.60 -50.29
N ALA A 51 24.71 -45.34 -50.16
CA ALA A 51 26.04 -44.72 -50.25
C ALA A 51 26.20 -43.37 -49.48
N ARG A 52 27.46 -42.89 -49.51
CA ARG A 52 28.08 -41.54 -49.31
C ARG A 52 27.30 -40.32 -49.87
N ALA A 53 27.51 -39.05 -49.51
CA ALA A 53 28.35 -38.28 -48.54
C ALA A 53 28.10 -36.74 -48.79
N SER A 54 28.56 -35.71 -48.06
CA SER A 54 29.08 -35.46 -46.69
C SER A 54 29.39 -33.95 -46.50
N GLY A 55 29.32 -33.39 -45.27
CA GLY A 55 30.02 -32.13 -44.91
C GLY A 55 29.17 -31.02 -44.24
N PRO A 56 29.78 -30.06 -43.49
CA PRO A 56 29.13 -29.50 -42.28
C PRO A 56 29.07 -27.92 -42.27
N PRO A 57 29.10 -27.16 -41.15
CA PRO A 57 28.00 -26.21 -40.83
C PRO A 57 28.41 -24.72 -40.73
N ALA A 58 27.43 -23.79 -40.76
CA ALA A 58 27.72 -22.36 -40.50
C ALA A 58 26.55 -21.51 -39.95
N ALA A 59 26.89 -20.75 -38.89
CA ALA A 59 26.51 -19.35 -38.59
C ALA A 59 25.07 -18.91 -38.24
N ALA A 60 25.00 -17.81 -37.48
CA ALA A 60 23.83 -17.20 -36.85
C ALA A 60 23.13 -16.12 -37.72
N PRO A 61 21.88 -15.71 -37.40
CA PRO A 61 21.17 -14.68 -38.15
C PRO A 61 21.47 -13.25 -37.66
N THR A 62 21.71 -12.34 -38.60
CA THR A 62 21.86 -10.89 -38.38
C THR A 62 20.58 -10.12 -38.72
N ALA A 63 20.38 -8.97 -38.07
CA ALA A 63 19.30 -8.02 -38.34
C ALA A 63 19.42 -7.31 -39.72
N PRO A 64 18.32 -6.77 -40.29
CA PRO A 64 18.34 -6.12 -41.60
C PRO A 64 18.81 -4.65 -41.53
N ALA A 65 19.38 -4.17 -42.63
CA ALA A 65 19.78 -2.78 -42.82
C ALA A 65 19.11 -2.17 -44.07
N HIS A 66 18.69 -0.92 -43.97
CA HIS A 66 18.47 -0.02 -45.11
C HIS A 66 19.26 1.27 -44.88
N ALA A 67 19.86 1.81 -45.95
CA ALA A 67 20.86 2.87 -45.86
C ALA A 67 20.48 4.11 -46.69
N ALA A 68 20.79 5.32 -46.19
CA ALA A 68 21.07 6.50 -47.03
C ALA A 68 21.84 7.61 -46.28
N ARG A 69 23.16 7.58 -46.41
CA ARG A 69 24.17 8.67 -46.37
C ARG A 69 23.73 10.10 -45.99
N GLY A 70 24.39 10.65 -44.96
CA GLY A 70 24.70 12.09 -44.81
C GLY A 70 26.13 12.27 -44.29
N ARG A 71 26.94 13.16 -44.89
CA ARG A 71 28.34 13.42 -44.48
C ARG A 71 28.41 14.60 -43.51
N GLY A 72 29.14 14.49 -42.40
CA GLY A 72 29.37 15.63 -41.49
C GLY A 72 30.32 15.37 -40.33
N ARG A 73 31.59 15.79 -40.49
CA ARG A 73 32.63 16.09 -39.46
C ARG A 73 32.59 15.31 -38.13
N ALA A 74 33.58 14.41 -37.95
CA ALA A 74 33.96 13.92 -36.63
C ALA A 74 34.72 15.00 -35.83
N GLN A 75 34.33 15.23 -34.57
CA GLN A 75 35.23 15.71 -33.52
C GLN A 75 35.39 14.60 -32.50
N GLN A 76 36.64 14.23 -32.22
CA GLN A 76 36.96 13.26 -31.17
C GLN A 76 36.84 13.96 -29.81
N TRP A 77 36.04 13.40 -28.90
CA TRP A 77 36.17 13.64 -27.48
C TRP A 77 36.71 12.38 -26.82
N ARG A 78 37.93 12.45 -26.31
CA ARG A 78 38.55 11.39 -25.49
C ARG A 78 38.18 11.62 -24.02
N PRO A 79 37.97 10.56 -23.21
CA PRO A 79 37.85 10.72 -21.78
C PRO A 79 39.23 10.99 -21.14
N PRO A 80 39.34 11.89 -20.16
CA PRO A 80 40.53 11.97 -19.32
C PRO A 80 40.48 10.87 -18.26
N CYS A 81 41.41 9.92 -18.35
CA CYS A 81 41.84 9.16 -17.19
C CYS A 81 42.94 9.96 -16.49
N SER A 82 42.83 10.19 -15.18
CA SER A 82 43.89 10.83 -14.39
C SER A 82 44.06 10.12 -13.06
N THR A 83 45.22 9.50 -12.88
CA THR A 83 45.68 8.84 -11.66
C THR A 83 46.12 9.85 -10.59
N ALA A 84 46.01 9.43 -9.32
CA ALA A 84 46.87 9.73 -8.18
C ALA A 84 47.38 11.18 -7.96
N GLY A 85 47.04 11.73 -6.79
CA GLY A 85 47.63 12.96 -6.26
C GLY A 85 47.37 13.06 -4.76
N ASP A 86 48.30 12.54 -3.96
CA ASP A 86 48.22 12.52 -2.49
C ASP A 86 48.23 13.93 -1.89
N TRP A 87 47.42 14.13 -0.84
CA TRP A 87 47.54 15.27 0.08
C TRP A 87 47.70 14.75 1.52
N PRO A 88 48.58 15.36 2.33
CA PRO A 88 49.02 14.79 3.60
C PRO A 88 48.01 14.98 4.75
N PRO A 89 48.01 14.09 5.76
CA PRO A 89 47.19 14.23 6.95
C PRO A 89 47.72 15.32 7.92
N PRO A 90 46.85 15.92 8.76
CA PRO A 90 47.28 16.87 9.79
C PRO A 90 48.08 16.17 10.90
N PRO A 91 49.03 16.88 11.56
CA PRO A 91 49.96 16.25 12.49
C PRO A 91 49.31 15.90 13.83
N SER A 92 49.58 14.68 14.30
CA SER A 92 49.38 14.30 15.70
C SER A 92 50.61 14.70 16.53
N ALA A 93 50.39 15.41 17.63
CA ALA A 93 51.44 15.72 18.61
C ALA A 93 51.29 14.79 19.83
N ALA A 94 52.28 13.92 20.04
CA ALA A 94 52.32 13.01 21.18
C ALA A 94 52.71 13.72 22.49
N ALA A 95 52.38 13.09 23.61
CA ALA A 95 52.62 13.64 24.95
C ALA A 95 54.09 13.58 25.40
N GLY A 96 54.49 14.55 26.25
CA GLY A 96 55.76 14.58 26.99
C GLY A 96 55.58 15.32 28.34
N PRO A 97 56.30 14.97 29.42
CA PRO A 97 55.76 15.13 30.78
C PRO A 97 56.27 16.37 31.56
N GLY A 98 55.41 16.94 32.43
CA GLY A 98 55.78 18.04 33.34
C GLY A 98 54.82 18.19 34.53
N ARG A 99 55.37 18.28 35.76
CA ARG A 99 54.63 18.17 37.04
C ARG A 99 54.03 19.49 37.55
N ARG A 100 52.87 19.38 38.22
CA ARG A 100 52.34 20.21 39.35
C ARG A 100 52.17 21.74 39.18
N CYS A 101 50.98 22.24 39.55
CA CYS A 101 50.78 23.11 40.74
C CYS A 101 49.27 23.37 41.02
N GLY A 102 48.96 23.87 42.23
CA GLY A 102 47.60 24.17 42.71
C GLY A 102 47.14 25.63 42.53
N PRO A 103 45.95 26.00 43.05
CA PRO A 103 45.21 27.25 42.74
C PRO A 103 45.67 28.46 43.59
N PRO A 104 45.41 29.74 43.19
CA PRO A 104 44.12 30.45 43.39
C PRO A 104 43.88 31.59 42.32
N PRO A 105 43.13 32.72 42.51
CA PRO A 105 42.12 33.13 43.50
C PRO A 105 40.77 33.67 42.90
N ARG A 106 39.94 34.34 43.73
CA ARG A 106 38.61 34.95 43.43
C ARG A 106 38.69 36.43 42.99
N TYR A 107 37.57 37.02 42.55
CA TYR A 107 36.92 38.32 42.95
C TYR A 107 35.82 38.68 41.91
N CYS A 108 34.51 38.72 42.24
CA CYS A 108 33.69 39.86 42.74
C CYS A 108 32.91 40.62 41.63
N GLY A 109 31.66 41.02 41.93
CA GLY A 109 30.79 41.85 41.07
C GLY A 109 30.00 42.88 41.90
N PRO A 110 29.01 43.60 41.34
CA PRO A 110 28.14 44.50 42.10
C PRO A 110 26.64 44.09 42.15
N ALA A 111 25.92 44.66 43.13
CA ALA A 111 24.51 44.43 43.48
C ALA A 111 23.50 45.19 42.57
N GLY A 112 22.18 45.00 42.62
CA GLY A 112 21.34 44.01 43.34
C GLY A 112 19.88 44.50 43.57
N SER A 113 18.94 43.57 43.79
CA SER A 113 17.60 43.76 44.40
C SER A 113 16.87 42.39 44.42
N ARG A 114 16.71 41.74 45.59
CA ARG A 114 15.62 41.87 46.58
C ARG A 114 14.25 41.30 46.11
N PHE A 115 14.00 40.00 46.34
CA PHE A 115 13.03 39.54 47.36
C PHE A 115 13.04 38.00 47.52
N GLU A 116 12.47 37.53 48.64
CA GLU A 116 12.59 36.16 49.16
C GLU A 116 11.61 35.14 48.55
N ARG A 117 11.92 33.87 48.81
CA ARG A 117 11.23 32.67 48.31
C ARG A 117 10.11 32.27 49.28
N VAL A 118 8.85 32.32 48.83
CA VAL A 118 7.70 31.75 49.59
C VAL A 118 7.20 30.48 48.90
N GLY A 119 6.98 29.42 49.67
CA GLY A 119 6.64 28.09 49.17
C GLY A 119 5.24 27.99 48.54
N ARG A 120 5.12 27.19 47.47
CA ARG A 120 3.82 26.84 46.89
C ARG A 120 3.04 25.91 47.83
N ARG A 121 1.93 26.41 48.38
CA ARG A 121 0.88 25.56 48.97
C ARG A 121 0.13 24.79 47.88
N LYS A 122 -0.42 23.63 48.26
CA LYS A 122 -1.45 22.94 47.49
C LYS A 122 -2.67 23.86 47.31
N GLY A 123 -3.22 23.88 46.10
CA GLY A 123 -4.57 24.38 45.82
C GLY A 123 -5.35 23.25 45.15
N GLU A 124 -6.38 22.75 45.81
CA GLU A 124 -7.37 21.90 45.18
C GLU A 124 -8.22 22.73 44.23
N VAL A 125 -8.52 22.21 43.04
CA VAL A 125 -9.57 22.75 42.18
C VAL A 125 -10.63 21.68 42.02
N LEU A 126 -11.82 21.98 42.52
CA LEU A 126 -12.99 21.12 42.46
C LEU A 126 -13.41 20.87 41.00
N GLY A 127 -13.92 19.67 40.73
CA GLY A 127 -14.24 19.25 39.37
C GLY A 127 -15.47 19.93 38.79
N SER A 128 -15.42 20.21 37.49
CA SER A 128 -16.59 20.39 36.64
C SER A 128 -16.51 19.38 35.48
N SER A 129 -17.49 18.49 35.39
CA SER A 129 -17.57 17.44 34.37
C SER A 129 -17.82 18.04 32.97
N GLY A 130 -16.75 18.21 32.19
CA GLY A 130 -16.81 18.54 30.77
C GLY A 130 -16.62 17.30 29.91
N PHE A 131 -17.61 16.96 29.09
CA PHE A 131 -17.53 15.84 28.13
C PHE A 131 -16.53 16.17 27.01
N PHE A 132 -15.28 15.73 27.17
CA PHE A 132 -14.35 15.65 26.03
C PHE A 132 -14.71 14.45 25.18
N ASN A 133 -15.45 14.69 24.09
CA ASN A 133 -15.65 13.69 23.04
C ASN A 133 -14.30 13.30 22.46
N ASN A 134 -13.85 12.09 22.80
CA ASN A 134 -12.60 11.54 22.32
C ASN A 134 -12.77 11.06 20.87
N HIS A 135 -12.92 12.00 19.93
CA HIS A 135 -12.88 11.72 18.50
C HIS A 135 -11.45 11.31 18.15
N GLY A 136 -11.21 10.00 18.23
CA GLY A 136 -9.95 9.39 17.83
C GLY A 136 -9.63 9.79 16.40
N LEU A 137 -8.56 10.57 16.24
CA LEU A 137 -7.85 10.70 14.98
C LEU A 137 -7.36 9.31 14.60
N GLN A 138 -8.15 8.60 13.80
CA GLN A 138 -7.66 7.46 13.05
C GLN A 138 -6.57 7.99 12.13
N VAL A 139 -5.32 7.84 12.54
CA VAL A 139 -4.16 8.04 11.70
C VAL A 139 -4.30 7.04 10.55
N GLN A 140 -4.83 7.51 9.42
CA GLN A 140 -4.82 6.74 8.19
C GLN A 140 -3.36 6.44 7.88
N GLN A 141 -2.98 5.15 7.93
CA GLN A 141 -1.63 4.73 7.59
C GLN A 141 -1.29 5.29 6.22
N GLN A 142 -0.25 6.12 6.17
CA GLN A 142 0.33 6.62 4.94
C GLN A 142 0.69 5.41 4.08
N GLN A 143 -0.05 5.18 2.99
CA GLN A 143 0.26 4.10 2.05
C GLN A 143 1.53 4.46 1.29
N GLN A 144 2.67 4.11 1.89
CA GLN A 144 3.94 4.08 1.19
C GLN A 144 3.88 2.94 0.17
N ARG A 145 4.09 3.26 -1.10
CA ARG A 145 4.01 2.32 -2.23
C ARG A 145 5.15 1.30 -2.17
N ASN A 146 4.97 0.28 -1.36
CA ASN A 146 5.81 -0.91 -1.35
C ASN A 146 5.11 -1.98 -2.19
N LEU A 147 5.84 -2.62 -3.09
CA LEU A 147 5.30 -3.77 -3.82
C LEU A 147 5.02 -4.89 -2.81
N SER A 148 3.80 -5.43 -2.82
CA SER A 148 3.42 -6.62 -2.06
C SER A 148 3.19 -7.77 -3.04
N LEU A 149 3.81 -8.92 -2.77
CA LEU A 149 3.55 -10.14 -3.55
C LEU A 149 2.46 -10.99 -2.91
N HIS A 150 1.84 -11.86 -3.72
CA HIS A 150 0.94 -12.89 -3.20
C HIS A 150 1.72 -13.87 -2.31
N GLU A 151 1.00 -14.55 -1.41
CA GLU A 151 1.59 -15.53 -0.51
C GLU A 151 2.36 -16.60 -1.29
N TYR A 152 1.79 -17.20 -2.35
CA TYR A 152 2.49 -18.27 -3.08
C TYR A 152 3.83 -17.83 -3.67
N MET A 153 3.92 -16.60 -4.20
CA MET A 153 5.18 -16.03 -4.72
C MET A 153 6.18 -15.80 -3.58
N SER A 154 5.69 -15.32 -2.43
CA SER A 154 6.53 -15.14 -1.22
C SER A 154 7.07 -16.48 -0.73
N MET A 155 6.25 -17.54 -0.79
CA MET A 155 6.61 -18.90 -0.42
C MET A 155 7.61 -19.52 -1.42
N GLU A 156 7.49 -19.24 -2.72
CA GLU A 156 8.49 -19.61 -3.74
C GLU A 156 9.85 -18.96 -3.45
N LEU A 157 9.89 -17.66 -3.12
CA LEU A 157 11.13 -16.96 -2.72
C LEU A 157 11.75 -17.53 -1.43
N LEU A 158 10.91 -17.91 -0.45
CA LEU A 158 11.34 -18.62 0.75
C LEU A 158 11.99 -19.98 0.41
N GLN A 159 11.36 -20.74 -0.47
CA GLN A 159 11.86 -22.04 -0.93
C GLN A 159 13.19 -21.91 -1.68
N GLU A 160 13.35 -20.89 -2.55
CA GLU A 160 14.63 -20.55 -3.19
C GLU A 160 15.74 -20.21 -2.19
N ALA A 161 15.38 -19.59 -1.06
CA ALA A 161 16.31 -19.31 0.04
C ALA A 161 16.56 -20.51 0.98
N GLY A 162 15.98 -21.68 0.68
CA GLY A 162 16.10 -22.89 1.49
C GLY A 162 15.37 -22.81 2.85
N VAL A 163 14.40 -21.91 2.99
CA VAL A 163 13.52 -21.84 4.16
C VAL A 163 12.50 -22.99 4.08
N SER A 164 12.30 -23.68 5.19
CA SER A 164 11.36 -24.80 5.25
C SER A 164 9.91 -24.30 5.19
N ILE A 165 9.15 -24.76 4.21
CA ILE A 165 7.74 -24.41 3.96
C ILE A 165 6.88 -25.66 3.71
N PRO A 166 5.55 -25.62 3.97
CA PRO A 166 4.64 -26.68 3.52
C PRO A 166 4.58 -26.73 1.98
N LYS A 167 4.44 -27.93 1.43
CA LYS A 167 4.24 -28.11 -0.02
C LYS A 167 2.91 -27.52 -0.47
N GLY A 168 2.90 -26.78 -1.57
CA GLY A 168 1.67 -26.30 -2.19
C GLY A 168 1.89 -25.80 -3.61
N HIS A 169 0.79 -25.64 -4.35
CA HIS A 169 0.78 -25.07 -5.70
C HIS A 169 -0.44 -24.16 -5.89
N VAL A 170 -0.30 -23.15 -6.76
CA VAL A 170 -1.42 -22.29 -7.18
C VAL A 170 -2.35 -23.04 -8.15
N ALA A 171 -3.64 -22.74 -8.04
CA ALA A 171 -4.68 -23.10 -8.98
C ALA A 171 -5.48 -21.85 -9.39
N LYS A 172 -5.63 -21.65 -10.70
CA LYS A 172 -6.40 -20.56 -11.32
C LYS A 172 -7.81 -20.98 -11.75
N SER A 173 -8.11 -22.27 -11.65
CA SER A 173 -9.45 -22.83 -11.89
C SER A 173 -9.82 -23.88 -10.83
N PRO A 174 -11.11 -24.18 -10.64
CA PRO A 174 -11.54 -25.25 -9.75
C PRO A 174 -11.01 -26.64 -10.14
N ASP A 175 -10.79 -26.88 -11.44
CA ASP A 175 -10.20 -28.12 -11.96
C ASP A 175 -8.70 -28.22 -11.72
N GLU A 176 -7.96 -27.11 -11.78
CA GLU A 176 -6.57 -27.07 -11.29
C GLU A 176 -6.51 -27.34 -9.79
N ALA A 177 -7.44 -26.79 -8.99
CA ALA A 177 -7.46 -27.02 -7.54
C ALA A 177 -7.70 -28.50 -7.20
N TYR A 178 -8.59 -29.17 -7.96
CA TYR A 178 -8.76 -30.61 -7.93
C TYR A 178 -7.45 -31.36 -8.22
N ALA A 179 -6.80 -31.01 -9.33
CA ALA A 179 -5.57 -31.66 -9.78
C ALA A 179 -4.41 -31.47 -8.79
N VAL A 180 -4.27 -30.28 -8.21
CA VAL A 180 -3.26 -30.00 -7.17
C VAL A 180 -3.55 -30.79 -5.90
N ALA A 181 -4.79 -30.80 -5.40
CA ALA A 181 -5.16 -31.58 -4.21
C ALA A 181 -4.86 -33.08 -4.41
N LYS A 182 -5.20 -33.62 -5.59
CA LYS A 182 -4.90 -35.02 -5.97
C LYS A 182 -3.39 -35.28 -6.08
N LYS A 183 -2.60 -34.32 -6.60
CA LYS A 183 -1.13 -34.42 -6.70
C LYS A 183 -0.44 -34.38 -5.34
N LEU A 184 -0.97 -33.61 -4.38
CA LEU A 184 -0.43 -33.55 -3.02
C LEU A 184 -0.61 -34.89 -2.27
N GLY A 185 -1.65 -35.68 -2.61
CA GLY A 185 -1.86 -37.02 -2.08
C GLY A 185 -2.19 -37.10 -0.58
N SER A 186 -2.40 -35.94 0.07
CA SER A 186 -2.81 -35.86 1.47
C SER A 186 -4.29 -36.21 1.65
N LYS A 187 -4.65 -36.68 2.85
CA LYS A 187 -6.06 -36.87 3.25
C LYS A 187 -6.79 -35.54 3.43
N ASP A 188 -6.05 -34.48 3.74
CA ASP A 188 -6.57 -33.12 3.81
C ASP A 188 -5.56 -32.08 3.35
N VAL A 189 -6.09 -30.99 2.79
CA VAL A 189 -5.33 -29.86 2.23
C VAL A 189 -5.96 -28.54 2.68
N VAL A 190 -5.15 -27.48 2.64
CA VAL A 190 -5.59 -26.12 2.96
C VAL A 190 -5.63 -25.29 1.68
N ILE A 191 -6.80 -24.70 1.41
CA ILE A 191 -7.04 -23.75 0.34
C ILE A 191 -6.95 -22.34 0.93
N LYS A 192 -6.04 -21.52 0.38
CA LYS A 192 -5.84 -20.12 0.77
C LYS A 192 -6.08 -19.19 -0.41
N ALA A 193 -7.04 -18.29 -0.27
CA ALA A 193 -7.34 -17.24 -1.24
C ALA A 193 -6.10 -16.36 -1.49
N GLN A 194 -5.70 -16.20 -2.75
CA GLN A 194 -4.57 -15.33 -3.11
C GLN A 194 -5.11 -13.93 -3.44
N VAL A 195 -5.02 -13.08 -2.43
CA VAL A 195 -5.52 -11.69 -2.40
C VAL A 195 -4.51 -10.87 -1.59
N LEU A 196 -4.14 -9.68 -2.06
CA LEU A 196 -3.20 -8.79 -1.37
C LEU A 196 -3.86 -8.03 -0.21
N ALA A 197 -4.32 -8.77 0.80
CA ALA A 197 -4.87 -8.25 2.04
C ALA A 197 -4.70 -9.25 3.19
N GLY A 198 -4.47 -8.75 4.40
CA GLY A 198 -4.47 -9.53 5.63
C GLY A 198 -5.88 -9.90 6.10
N GLY A 199 -5.96 -10.74 7.15
CA GLY A 199 -7.25 -11.14 7.74
C GLY A 199 -8.10 -12.07 6.88
N ARG A 200 -7.53 -12.68 5.83
CA ARG A 200 -8.21 -13.56 4.85
C ARG A 200 -9.09 -14.62 5.53
N GLY A 201 -8.60 -15.29 6.57
CA GLY A 201 -9.35 -16.32 7.31
C GLY A 201 -10.66 -15.84 7.95
N LYS A 202 -10.77 -14.55 8.31
CA LYS A 202 -11.98 -13.92 8.87
C LYS A 202 -12.82 -13.18 7.81
N GLY A 203 -12.38 -13.14 6.55
CA GLY A 203 -13.09 -12.48 5.46
C GLY A 203 -14.36 -13.20 5.02
N THR A 204 -15.15 -12.59 4.14
CA THR A 204 -16.33 -13.21 3.50
C THR A 204 -16.29 -12.95 2.00
N PHE A 205 -16.65 -13.94 1.20
CA PHE A 205 -16.75 -13.80 -0.25
C PHE A 205 -18.13 -13.31 -0.68
N GLU A 206 -18.16 -12.67 -1.84
CA GLU A 206 -19.36 -12.35 -2.63
C GLU A 206 -20.27 -13.57 -2.91
N SER A 207 -19.70 -14.78 -2.95
CA SER A 207 -20.43 -16.05 -3.06
C SER A 207 -21.18 -16.47 -1.77
N GLY A 208 -20.99 -15.74 -0.66
CA GLY A 208 -21.48 -16.11 0.67
C GLY A 208 -20.53 -17.01 1.47
N LEU A 209 -19.44 -17.50 0.86
CA LEU A 209 -18.44 -18.32 1.56
C LEU A 209 -17.72 -17.50 2.64
N LYS A 210 -17.86 -17.92 3.90
CA LYS A 210 -17.15 -17.30 5.04
C LYS A 210 -15.75 -17.89 5.20
N GLY A 211 -14.72 -17.06 5.16
CA GLY A 211 -13.31 -17.39 5.38
C GLY A 211 -12.55 -17.72 4.09
N GLY A 212 -11.48 -16.96 3.83
CA GLY A 212 -10.52 -17.14 2.73
C GLY A 212 -9.42 -18.17 2.98
N VAL A 213 -9.47 -18.89 4.11
CA VAL A 213 -8.61 -20.04 4.41
C VAL A 213 -9.52 -21.20 4.81
N LYS A 214 -9.39 -22.34 4.12
CA LYS A 214 -10.28 -23.50 4.27
C LYS A 214 -9.49 -24.80 4.30
N ILE A 215 -9.76 -25.63 5.30
CA ILE A 215 -9.35 -27.04 5.31
C ILE A 215 -10.43 -27.83 4.55
N VAL A 216 -10.01 -28.73 3.68
CA VAL A 216 -10.86 -29.65 2.91
C VAL A 216 -10.28 -31.06 2.93
N PHE A 217 -11.14 -32.07 2.87
CA PHE A 217 -10.83 -33.49 3.11
C PHE A 217 -10.90 -34.36 1.85
N SER A 218 -11.08 -33.75 0.67
CA SER A 218 -11.03 -34.43 -0.62
C SER A 218 -10.67 -33.47 -1.77
N PRO A 219 -10.12 -33.96 -2.90
CA PRO A 219 -9.99 -33.18 -4.13
C PRO A 219 -11.33 -32.63 -4.65
N GLU A 220 -12.43 -33.37 -4.45
CA GLU A 220 -13.79 -33.00 -4.81
C GLU A 220 -14.27 -31.78 -4.00
N GLU A 221 -14.07 -31.79 -2.67
CA GLU A 221 -14.28 -30.60 -1.83
C GLU A 221 -13.36 -29.45 -2.23
N ALA A 222 -12.10 -29.74 -2.61
CA ALA A 222 -11.16 -28.71 -3.02
C ALA A 222 -11.64 -27.94 -4.26
N LYS A 223 -12.22 -28.65 -5.23
CA LYS A 223 -12.91 -28.07 -6.38
C LYS A 223 -14.14 -27.24 -5.97
N ALA A 224 -14.99 -27.79 -5.11
CA ALA A 224 -16.25 -27.16 -4.68
C ALA A 224 -16.05 -25.90 -3.82
N VAL A 225 -14.98 -25.84 -3.04
CA VAL A 225 -14.59 -24.63 -2.28
C VAL A 225 -13.92 -23.61 -3.20
N SER A 226 -13.04 -24.05 -4.10
CA SER A 226 -12.33 -23.13 -5.01
C SER A 226 -13.26 -22.43 -6.00
N SER A 227 -14.35 -23.07 -6.45
CA SER A 227 -15.36 -22.42 -7.31
C SER A 227 -16.15 -21.30 -6.62
N GLN A 228 -16.18 -21.29 -5.29
CA GLN A 228 -16.77 -20.21 -4.49
C GLN A 228 -15.78 -19.08 -4.19
N MET A 229 -14.47 -19.29 -4.40
CA MET A 229 -13.41 -18.30 -4.20
C MET A 229 -12.98 -17.63 -5.52
N ILE A 230 -12.67 -18.43 -6.53
CA ILE A 230 -12.08 -17.97 -7.79
C ILE A 230 -13.08 -17.11 -8.58
N GLY A 231 -12.63 -15.92 -9.00
CA GLY A 231 -13.47 -14.95 -9.71
C GLY A 231 -14.51 -14.25 -8.83
N LYS A 232 -14.36 -14.32 -7.49
CA LYS A 232 -15.24 -13.66 -6.52
C LYS A 232 -14.45 -12.66 -5.67
N LYS A 233 -15.12 -11.57 -5.25
CA LYS A 233 -14.52 -10.62 -4.31
C LYS A 233 -14.45 -11.18 -2.90
N LEU A 234 -13.31 -11.01 -2.24
CA LEU A 234 -13.09 -11.25 -0.81
C LEU A 234 -13.12 -9.92 -0.04
N PHE A 235 -14.06 -9.81 0.88
CA PHE A 235 -14.20 -8.68 1.80
C PHE A 235 -13.53 -9.01 3.13
N THR A 236 -12.68 -8.11 3.62
CA THR A 236 -11.89 -8.25 4.86
C THR A 236 -11.90 -6.92 5.62
N LYS A 237 -11.48 -6.92 6.89
CA LYS A 237 -11.27 -5.67 7.67
C LYS A 237 -10.31 -4.68 6.96
N GLN A 238 -9.38 -5.17 6.14
CA GLN A 238 -8.41 -4.34 5.40
C GLN A 238 -8.88 -3.91 4.00
N THR A 239 -9.84 -4.60 3.39
CA THR A 239 -10.37 -4.26 2.04
C THR A 239 -11.70 -3.52 2.08
N GLY A 240 -12.39 -3.52 3.22
CA GLY A 240 -13.69 -2.87 3.39
C GLY A 240 -14.73 -3.36 2.37
N GLU A 241 -15.66 -2.47 2.02
CA GLU A 241 -16.75 -2.76 1.07
C GLU A 241 -16.29 -2.89 -0.38
N LYS A 242 -15.11 -2.35 -0.74
CA LYS A 242 -14.55 -2.46 -2.10
C LYS A 242 -14.19 -3.91 -2.44
N GLY A 243 -13.72 -4.65 -1.42
CA GLY A 243 -13.20 -6.02 -1.54
C GLY A 243 -11.94 -6.07 -2.42
N ARG A 244 -11.40 -7.27 -2.63
CA ARG A 244 -10.41 -7.54 -3.68
C ARG A 244 -10.77 -8.84 -4.41
N ILE A 245 -10.53 -8.90 -5.71
CA ILE A 245 -10.85 -10.07 -6.53
C ILE A 245 -9.89 -11.22 -6.23
N CYS A 246 -10.40 -12.41 -5.96
CA CYS A 246 -9.60 -13.61 -5.77
C CYS A 246 -9.50 -14.35 -7.12
N ASN A 247 -8.42 -14.09 -7.88
CA ASN A 247 -8.23 -14.70 -9.21
C ASN A 247 -7.67 -16.13 -9.16
N GLN A 248 -7.10 -16.54 -8.02
CA GLN A 248 -6.44 -17.83 -7.85
C GLN A 248 -6.40 -18.23 -6.37
N VAL A 249 -6.17 -19.50 -6.10
CA VAL A 249 -6.01 -20.05 -4.73
C VAL A 249 -4.70 -20.82 -4.64
N LEU A 250 -4.08 -20.79 -3.46
CA LEU A 250 -2.97 -21.69 -3.11
C LEU A 250 -3.57 -22.93 -2.44
N VAL A 251 -3.31 -24.11 -2.99
CA VAL A 251 -3.67 -25.39 -2.38
C VAL A 251 -2.39 -25.99 -1.81
N CYS A 252 -2.35 -26.20 -0.50
CA CYS A 252 -1.16 -26.66 0.23
C CYS A 252 -1.47 -27.84 1.16
N GLU A 253 -0.45 -28.65 1.47
CA GLU A 253 -0.57 -29.74 2.43
C GLU A 253 -0.93 -29.19 3.82
N ARG A 254 -1.81 -29.88 4.54
CA ARG A 254 -2.12 -29.51 5.92
C ARG A 254 -0.97 -29.98 6.82
N ARG A 255 -0.45 -29.06 7.65
CA ARG A 255 0.44 -29.37 8.76
C ARG A 255 -0.29 -29.27 10.10
N TYR A 256 0.30 -29.86 11.13
CA TYR A 256 -0.32 -30.04 12.44
C TYR A 256 0.56 -29.37 13.51
N PRO A 257 0.59 -28.02 13.53
CA PRO A 257 1.49 -27.27 14.40
C PRO A 257 1.17 -27.54 15.87
N ARG A 258 2.22 -27.77 16.67
CA ARG A 258 2.16 -27.84 18.13
C ARG A 258 2.15 -26.45 18.76
N ARG A 259 2.85 -25.51 18.14
CA ARG A 259 3.03 -24.12 18.58
C ARG A 259 3.15 -23.21 17.37
N GLU A 260 2.57 -22.03 17.49
CA GLU A 260 2.60 -20.98 16.47
C GLU A 260 3.28 -19.73 17.04
N TYR A 261 4.24 -19.18 16.29
CA TYR A 261 5.05 -18.03 16.63
C TYR A 261 4.88 -16.95 15.55
N TYR A 262 5.05 -15.69 15.92
CA TYR A 262 5.16 -14.58 14.97
C TYR A 262 6.64 -14.25 14.74
N PHE A 263 7.06 -14.06 13.49
CA PHE A 263 8.40 -13.56 13.17
C PHE A 263 8.34 -12.54 12.03
N ALA A 264 9.04 -11.42 12.17
CA ALA A 264 9.22 -10.45 11.09
C ALA A 264 10.60 -9.79 11.10
N ILE A 265 10.97 -9.24 9.95
CA ILE A 265 12.17 -8.41 9.74
C ILE A 265 11.71 -7.12 9.07
N THR A 266 12.16 -5.97 9.59
CA THR A 266 11.83 -4.64 9.04
C THR A 266 13.00 -3.66 9.25
N MET A 267 13.04 -2.59 8.44
CA MET A 267 13.96 -1.46 8.67
C MET A 267 13.39 -0.53 9.74
N GLU A 268 13.96 -0.55 10.94
CA GLU A 268 13.51 0.27 12.06
C GLU A 268 14.26 1.60 12.10
N ARG A 269 13.52 2.71 12.03
CA ARG A 269 14.07 4.07 11.92
C ARG A 269 14.79 4.52 13.19
N SER A 270 14.38 4.05 14.36
CA SER A 270 15.02 4.38 15.64
C SER A 270 16.40 3.75 15.82
N PHE A 271 16.63 2.55 15.28
CA PHE A 271 17.96 1.91 15.25
C PHE A 271 18.74 2.19 13.96
N GLN A 272 18.12 2.83 12.96
CA GLN A 272 18.69 3.12 11.64
C GLN A 272 19.17 1.86 10.89
N GLY A 273 18.53 0.71 11.11
CA GLY A 273 18.93 -0.58 10.54
C GLY A 273 17.86 -1.66 10.67
N PRO A 274 18.17 -2.89 10.22
CA PRO A 274 17.25 -4.02 10.32
C PRO A 274 16.99 -4.43 11.77
N VAL A 275 15.75 -4.79 12.08
CA VAL A 275 15.35 -5.40 13.36
C VAL A 275 14.60 -6.68 13.08
N LEU A 276 14.97 -7.75 13.78
CA LEU A 276 14.14 -8.95 13.91
C LEU A 276 13.13 -8.73 15.04
N ILE A 277 11.87 -9.03 14.75
CA ILE A 277 10.74 -8.94 15.66
C ILE A 277 10.18 -10.36 15.82
N GLY A 278 10.04 -10.82 17.05
CA GLY A 278 9.48 -12.12 17.37
C GLY A 278 8.38 -12.03 18.42
N SER A 279 7.46 -13.00 18.45
CA SER A 279 6.54 -13.21 19.57
C SER A 279 6.16 -14.68 19.69
N SER A 280 5.91 -15.14 20.91
CA SER A 280 5.32 -16.45 21.21
C SER A 280 3.83 -16.56 20.87
N GLN A 281 3.21 -15.46 20.43
CA GLN A 281 1.81 -15.38 20.01
C GLN A 281 1.73 -15.31 18.46
N GLY A 282 1.87 -16.47 17.79
CA GLY A 282 1.60 -16.59 16.36
C GLY A 282 0.11 -16.72 16.03
N GLY A 283 -0.24 -16.65 14.74
CA GLY A 283 -1.60 -16.88 14.24
C GLY A 283 -2.58 -15.72 14.46
N VAL A 284 -2.14 -14.64 15.12
CA VAL A 284 -2.91 -13.42 15.44
C VAL A 284 -2.30 -12.18 14.78
N ASN A 285 -3.01 -11.04 14.78
CA ASN A 285 -2.42 -9.79 14.28
C ASN A 285 -1.40 -9.28 15.30
N ILE A 286 -0.20 -8.92 14.86
CA ILE A 286 0.86 -8.46 15.76
C ILE A 286 0.55 -7.10 16.39
N GLU A 287 -0.27 -6.27 15.73
CA GLU A 287 -0.69 -4.97 16.23
C GLU A 287 -1.64 -5.09 17.44
N ASP A 288 -2.49 -6.12 17.45
CA ASP A 288 -3.36 -6.42 18.59
C ASP A 288 -2.48 -6.88 19.78
N VAL A 289 -1.50 -7.77 19.55
CA VAL A 289 -0.51 -8.20 20.56
C VAL A 289 0.33 -7.01 21.08
N ALA A 290 0.72 -6.09 20.21
CA ALA A 290 1.50 -4.91 20.59
C ALA A 290 0.72 -3.91 21.47
N ALA A 291 -0.61 -3.90 21.35
CA ALA A 291 -1.49 -3.07 22.16
C ALA A 291 -1.88 -3.74 23.50
N GLU A 292 -2.12 -5.05 23.49
CA GLU A 292 -2.63 -5.80 24.64
C GLU A 292 -1.54 -6.40 25.54
N THR A 293 -0.46 -6.92 24.94
CA THR A 293 0.66 -7.62 25.63
C THR A 293 2.00 -7.27 24.98
N PRO A 294 2.45 -5.99 25.04
CA PRO A 294 3.68 -5.54 24.38
C PRO A 294 4.94 -6.29 24.83
N GLU A 295 4.96 -6.84 26.04
CA GLU A 295 6.03 -7.66 26.60
C GLU A 295 6.20 -9.02 25.91
N ALA A 296 5.19 -9.50 25.18
CA ALA A 296 5.30 -10.70 24.34
C ALA A 296 6.12 -10.45 23.05
N ILE A 297 6.35 -9.18 22.68
CA ILE A 297 7.11 -8.81 21.49
C ILE A 297 8.58 -8.60 21.83
N VAL A 298 9.41 -9.50 21.33
CA VAL A 298 10.86 -9.47 21.48
C VAL A 298 11.51 -8.88 20.23
N LYS A 299 12.46 -7.96 20.42
CA LYS A 299 13.18 -7.28 19.33
C LYS A 299 14.68 -7.53 19.45
N GLU A 300 15.32 -7.73 18.31
CA GLU A 300 16.77 -7.98 18.21
C GLU A 300 17.31 -7.17 17.01
N PRO A 301 17.90 -5.98 17.26
CA PRO A 301 18.52 -5.16 16.21
C PRO A 301 19.75 -5.82 15.61
N ILE A 302 19.96 -5.63 14.31
CA ILE A 302 21.09 -6.17 13.55
C ILE A 302 21.90 -5.01 12.97
N ASP A 303 23.22 -5.08 13.12
CA ASP A 303 24.12 -4.20 12.39
C ASP A 303 24.11 -4.58 10.90
N ILE A 304 23.86 -3.61 10.02
CA ILE A 304 23.70 -3.86 8.58
C ILE A 304 25.03 -4.14 7.86
N VAL A 305 26.17 -3.80 8.48
CA VAL A 305 27.52 -4.02 7.95
C VAL A 305 28.07 -5.38 8.39
N GLU A 306 27.89 -5.74 9.66
CA GLU A 306 28.28 -7.07 10.17
C GLU A 306 27.30 -8.17 9.73
N GLY A 307 26.02 -7.85 9.57
CA GLY A 307 24.96 -8.80 9.28
C GLY A 307 24.50 -9.62 10.51
N ILE A 308 23.57 -10.55 10.28
CA ILE A 308 23.03 -11.40 11.35
C ILE A 308 24.05 -12.45 11.81
N LYS A 309 24.27 -12.53 13.12
CA LYS A 309 25.08 -13.59 13.75
C LYS A 309 24.16 -14.73 14.23
N LYS A 310 24.58 -16.00 14.11
CA LYS A 310 23.73 -17.16 14.49
C LYS A 310 23.33 -17.08 15.97
N GLU A 311 24.19 -16.56 16.83
CA GLU A 311 23.97 -16.36 18.26
C GLU A 311 22.85 -15.35 18.56
N GLN A 312 22.63 -14.36 17.69
CA GLN A 312 21.51 -13.41 17.79
C GLN A 312 20.19 -14.12 17.44
N ALA A 313 20.19 -14.90 16.37
CA ALA A 313 19.02 -15.68 15.94
C ALA A 313 18.63 -16.76 16.99
N VAL A 314 19.63 -17.47 17.55
CA VAL A 314 19.44 -18.43 18.65
C VAL A 314 18.85 -17.73 19.89
N ARG A 315 19.43 -16.59 20.30
CA ARG A 315 18.91 -15.80 21.43
C ARG A 315 17.47 -15.33 21.19
N LEU A 316 17.13 -14.91 19.98
CA LEU A 316 15.76 -14.51 19.65
C LEU A 316 14.79 -15.70 19.70
N ALA A 317 15.14 -16.84 19.10
CA ALA A 317 14.33 -18.05 19.14
C ALA A 317 14.09 -18.55 20.58
N GLN A 318 15.11 -18.49 21.44
CA GLN A 318 14.97 -18.78 22.88
C GLN A 318 14.00 -17.81 23.58
N LYS A 319 14.14 -16.50 23.34
CA LYS A 319 13.22 -15.46 23.87
C LYS A 319 11.78 -15.64 23.37
N MET A 320 11.58 -16.14 22.16
CA MET A 320 10.26 -16.48 21.60
C MET A 320 9.64 -17.76 22.19
N GLY A 321 10.38 -18.53 22.99
CA GLY A 321 9.89 -19.75 23.65
C GLY A 321 10.02 -21.04 22.82
N PHE A 322 10.85 -21.06 21.78
CA PHE A 322 11.16 -22.31 21.06
C PHE A 322 11.83 -23.33 22.00
N PRO A 323 11.41 -24.61 21.99
CA PRO A 323 12.09 -25.70 22.70
C PRO A 323 13.56 -25.85 22.29
N SER A 324 14.42 -26.17 23.26
CA SER A 324 15.88 -26.28 23.07
C SER A 324 16.30 -27.24 21.96
N ASN A 325 15.51 -28.28 21.68
CA ASN A 325 15.78 -29.25 20.59
C ASN A 325 15.46 -28.73 19.18
N ILE A 326 14.79 -27.58 19.03
CA ILE A 326 14.46 -26.97 17.72
C ILE A 326 14.89 -25.51 17.59
N VAL A 327 15.43 -24.89 18.65
CA VAL A 327 15.96 -23.50 18.66
C VAL A 327 16.95 -23.26 17.52
N ASP A 328 17.87 -24.18 17.26
CA ASP A 328 18.85 -24.04 16.16
C ASP A 328 18.17 -24.04 14.78
N SER A 329 17.15 -24.87 14.59
CA SER A 329 16.38 -24.94 13.33
C SER A 329 15.57 -23.66 13.09
N ALA A 330 14.97 -23.10 14.15
CA ALA A 330 14.32 -21.80 14.10
C ALA A 330 15.32 -20.68 13.77
N ALA A 331 16.48 -20.66 14.44
CA ALA A 331 17.54 -19.69 14.19
C ALA A 331 18.09 -19.75 12.76
N GLU A 332 18.25 -20.95 12.21
CA GLU A 332 18.69 -21.14 10.81
C GLU A 332 17.66 -20.63 9.80
N ASN A 333 16.36 -20.82 10.05
CA ASN A 333 15.31 -20.19 9.24
C ASN A 333 15.35 -18.65 9.37
N MET A 334 15.55 -18.09 10.56
CA MET A 334 15.67 -16.63 10.76
C MET A 334 16.87 -16.04 10.00
N VAL A 335 18.01 -16.71 9.99
CA VAL A 335 19.20 -16.31 9.21
C VAL A 335 18.93 -16.34 7.70
N LYS A 336 18.28 -17.40 7.20
CA LYS A 336 17.88 -17.47 5.78
C LYS A 336 16.90 -16.36 5.40
N LEU A 337 15.92 -16.05 6.26
CA LEU A 337 14.95 -14.97 6.06
C LEU A 337 15.62 -13.59 6.07
N TYR A 338 16.63 -13.36 6.90
CA TYR A 338 17.44 -12.13 6.87
C TYR A 338 18.24 -12.00 5.58
N ASN A 339 18.86 -13.10 5.11
CA ASN A 339 19.58 -13.11 3.84
C ASN A 339 18.64 -12.86 2.65
N LEU A 340 17.41 -13.39 2.70
CA LEU A 340 16.34 -13.11 1.72
C LEU A 340 15.96 -11.62 1.75
N PHE A 341 15.71 -11.07 2.94
CA PHE A 341 15.36 -9.67 3.16
C PHE A 341 16.36 -8.71 2.50
N LEU A 342 17.67 -8.94 2.70
CA LEU A 342 18.72 -8.16 2.02
C LEU A 342 18.79 -8.43 0.51
N LYS A 343 18.75 -9.70 0.08
CA LYS A 343 18.94 -10.11 -1.32
C LYS A 343 17.94 -9.46 -2.28
N TYR A 344 16.68 -9.31 -1.85
CA TYR A 344 15.60 -8.80 -2.68
C TYR A 344 15.19 -7.36 -2.37
N ASP A 345 15.94 -6.63 -1.54
CA ASP A 345 15.61 -5.26 -1.10
C ASP A 345 14.20 -5.16 -0.44
N ALA A 346 13.92 -6.10 0.47
CA ALA A 346 12.66 -6.08 1.21
C ALA A 346 12.64 -4.91 2.22
N THR A 347 11.50 -4.23 2.33
CA THR A 347 11.21 -3.32 3.45
C THR A 347 10.65 -4.07 4.65
N MET A 348 9.98 -5.21 4.41
CA MET A 348 9.42 -6.08 5.44
C MET A 348 9.37 -7.53 4.94
N VAL A 349 9.78 -8.48 5.77
CA VAL A 349 9.48 -9.91 5.62
C VAL A 349 8.71 -10.34 6.88
N GLU A 350 7.46 -10.74 6.75
CA GLU A 350 6.59 -11.18 7.85
C GLU A 350 6.19 -12.65 7.65
N ILE A 351 6.41 -13.48 8.66
CA ILE A 351 6.03 -14.89 8.73
C ILE A 351 5.04 -15.07 9.88
N ASN A 352 3.79 -15.39 9.55
CA ASN A 352 2.72 -15.51 10.54
C ASN A 352 1.68 -16.58 10.16
N PRO A 353 1.79 -17.82 10.69
CA PRO A 353 2.73 -18.26 11.72
C PRO A 353 4.03 -18.88 11.17
N MET A 354 5.11 -18.73 11.94
CA MET A 354 6.23 -19.69 11.97
C MET A 354 5.86 -20.75 13.01
N VAL A 355 6.03 -22.04 12.71
CA VAL A 355 5.50 -23.12 13.56
C VAL A 355 6.52 -24.18 13.94
N GLU A 356 6.31 -24.79 15.10
CA GLU A 356 6.80 -26.14 15.42
C GLU A 356 5.75 -27.15 14.90
N ASP A 357 6.07 -27.95 13.88
CA ASP A 357 5.18 -29.01 13.41
C ASP A 357 5.27 -30.25 14.32
N SER A 358 4.26 -31.11 14.23
CA SER A 358 4.12 -32.36 15.00
C SER A 358 5.29 -33.33 14.89
N ASP A 359 6.07 -33.26 13.80
CA ASP A 359 7.29 -34.03 13.53
C ASP A 359 8.57 -33.43 14.16
N GLY A 360 8.48 -32.26 14.81
CA GLY A 360 9.61 -31.55 15.40
C GLY A 360 10.39 -30.67 14.42
N THR A 361 9.88 -30.43 13.21
CA THR A 361 10.46 -29.47 12.26
C THR A 361 9.95 -28.04 12.50
N VAL A 362 10.73 -27.03 12.08
CA VAL A 362 10.30 -25.63 12.07
C VAL A 362 9.94 -25.23 10.64
N LEU A 363 8.69 -24.79 10.45
CA LEU A 363 8.14 -24.41 9.14
C LEU A 363 7.63 -22.95 9.14
N CYS A 364 7.79 -22.25 8.03
CA CYS A 364 7.11 -20.99 7.77
C CYS A 364 5.79 -21.30 7.04
N MET A 365 4.64 -20.97 7.61
CA MET A 365 3.33 -21.45 7.10
C MET A 365 2.58 -20.45 6.22
N ASP A 366 2.84 -19.16 6.39
CA ASP A 366 2.33 -18.05 5.58
C ASP A 366 3.42 -16.95 5.57
N ALA A 367 3.53 -16.20 4.48
CA ALA A 367 4.57 -15.21 4.28
C ALA A 367 4.02 -13.98 3.54
N LYS A 368 4.33 -12.80 4.07
CA LYS A 368 4.04 -11.50 3.45
C LYS A 368 5.33 -10.71 3.33
N ILE A 369 5.71 -10.42 2.09
CA ILE A 369 6.94 -9.66 1.79
C ILE A 369 6.57 -8.36 1.08
N ASN A 370 7.09 -7.25 1.61
CA ASN A 370 7.01 -5.93 1.01
C ASN A 370 8.40 -5.52 0.50
N PHE A 371 8.47 -4.95 -0.69
CA PHE A 371 9.74 -4.55 -1.34
C PHE A 371 9.88 -3.03 -1.45
N ASP A 372 11.11 -2.52 -1.39
CA ASP A 372 11.39 -1.09 -1.60
C ASP A 372 11.18 -0.73 -3.08
N SER A 373 10.23 0.15 -3.38
CA SER A 373 9.97 0.62 -4.74
C SER A 373 11.16 1.36 -5.36
N ASN A 374 12.07 1.93 -4.55
CA ASN A 374 13.30 2.54 -5.07
C ASN A 374 14.31 1.50 -5.57
N SER A 375 14.17 0.22 -5.20
CA SER A 375 15.05 -0.87 -5.67
C SER A 375 14.67 -1.43 -7.05
N ALA A 376 13.54 -1.01 -7.63
CA ALA A 376 12.97 -1.60 -8.85
C ALA A 376 13.94 -1.67 -10.04
N TYR A 377 14.88 -0.71 -10.14
CA TYR A 377 15.91 -0.70 -11.18
C TYR A 377 16.86 -1.92 -11.14
N ARG A 378 17.10 -2.48 -9.94
CA ARG A 378 17.94 -3.66 -9.70
C ARG A 378 17.14 -4.94 -9.43
N GLN A 379 15.90 -4.83 -8.93
CA GLN A 379 15.02 -5.97 -8.61
C GLN A 379 13.98 -6.30 -9.70
N LYS A 380 14.28 -6.07 -10.99
CA LYS A 380 13.31 -6.20 -12.11
C LYS A 380 12.40 -7.44 -12.05
N LYS A 381 12.99 -8.63 -11.85
CA LYS A 381 12.24 -9.90 -11.75
C LYS A 381 11.15 -9.91 -10.67
N ILE A 382 11.34 -9.18 -9.57
CA ILE A 382 10.36 -9.05 -8.49
C ILE A 382 9.24 -8.09 -8.90
N PHE A 383 9.59 -6.96 -9.52
CA PHE A 383 8.62 -5.97 -9.99
C PHE A 383 7.80 -6.46 -11.20
N ASP A 384 8.34 -7.37 -12.00
CA ASP A 384 7.61 -8.07 -13.06
C ASP A 384 6.48 -8.98 -12.52
N LEU A 385 6.47 -9.31 -11.22
CA LEU A 385 5.41 -10.09 -10.56
C LEU A 385 4.23 -9.24 -10.04
N GLN A 386 4.25 -7.90 -10.22
CA GLN A 386 3.22 -7.01 -9.67
C GLN A 386 1.81 -7.30 -10.21
N ASP A 387 0.89 -7.69 -9.32
CA ASP A 387 -0.51 -7.97 -9.67
C ASP A 387 -1.38 -6.71 -9.60
N TRP A 388 -1.39 -5.97 -10.70
CA TRP A 388 -2.26 -4.82 -10.92
C TRP A 388 -3.78 -5.09 -10.81
N THR A 389 -4.24 -6.34 -10.74
CA THR A 389 -5.68 -6.63 -10.49
C THR A 389 -6.09 -6.41 -9.04
N GLN A 390 -5.11 -6.23 -8.15
CA GLN A 390 -5.30 -6.03 -6.73
C GLN A 390 -5.23 -4.55 -6.31
N GLU A 391 -4.80 -3.66 -7.22
CA GLU A 391 -4.58 -2.23 -6.99
C GLU A 391 -5.69 -1.38 -7.63
N ASP A 392 -5.76 -0.09 -7.30
CA ASP A 392 -6.71 0.84 -7.94
C ASP A 392 -6.26 1.15 -9.38
N GLU A 393 -7.16 1.03 -10.36
CA GLU A 393 -6.85 1.28 -11.77
C GLU A 393 -6.33 2.71 -12.02
N ARG A 394 -6.70 3.67 -11.17
CA ARG A 394 -6.21 5.05 -11.22
C ARG A 394 -4.77 5.14 -10.73
N GLU A 395 -4.38 4.34 -9.74
CA GLU A 395 -2.98 4.27 -9.28
C GLU A 395 -2.08 3.65 -10.35
N LYS A 396 -2.58 2.65 -11.08
CA LYS A 396 -1.93 2.10 -12.28
C LYS A 396 -1.78 3.13 -13.40
N GLY A 397 -2.80 3.95 -13.65
CA GLY A 397 -2.73 5.07 -14.59
C GLY A 397 -1.69 6.11 -14.17
N ALA A 398 -1.68 6.48 -12.89
CA ALA A 398 -0.72 7.41 -12.30
C ALA A 398 0.72 6.90 -12.40
N ALA A 399 0.97 5.63 -12.08
CA ALA A 399 2.30 5.03 -12.18
C ALA A 399 2.89 5.12 -13.60
N LYS A 400 2.08 4.88 -14.64
CA LYS A 400 2.50 5.03 -16.04
C LYS A 400 2.85 6.47 -16.42
N ALA A 401 2.18 7.45 -15.81
CA ALA A 401 2.46 8.88 -15.99
C ALA A 401 3.57 9.41 -15.06
N ASN A 402 4.22 8.55 -14.27
CA ASN A 402 5.16 8.90 -13.20
C ASN A 402 4.55 9.92 -12.22
N LEU A 403 3.34 9.62 -11.73
CA LEU A 403 2.56 10.39 -10.76
C LEU A 403 2.34 9.58 -9.48
N ASN A 404 2.42 10.27 -8.34
CA ASN A 404 2.10 9.70 -7.03
C ASN A 404 0.65 10.04 -6.69
N TYR A 405 -0.27 9.11 -6.98
CA TYR A 405 -1.71 9.21 -6.71
C TYR A 405 -2.12 8.19 -5.64
N ILE A 406 -3.04 8.56 -4.76
CA ILE A 406 -3.77 7.64 -3.87
C ILE A 406 -5.24 8.05 -3.88
N GLY A 407 -6.13 7.10 -4.18
CA GLY A 407 -7.57 7.36 -4.20
C GLY A 407 -8.19 7.44 -2.81
N LEU A 408 -8.93 8.50 -2.52
CA LEU A 408 -9.68 8.68 -1.27
C LEU A 408 -11.19 8.69 -1.54
N ASP A 409 -11.99 8.78 -0.47
CA ASP A 409 -13.45 8.68 -0.56
C ASP A 409 -14.21 10.02 -0.51
N GLY A 410 -13.48 11.16 -0.56
CA GLY A 410 -14.07 12.49 -0.66
C GLY A 410 -14.48 12.94 -2.07
N ASN A 411 -14.74 14.24 -2.20
CA ASN A 411 -15.32 14.90 -3.38
C ASN A 411 -14.51 16.09 -3.93
N ILE A 412 -13.42 16.51 -3.27
CA ILE A 412 -12.53 17.57 -3.74
C ILE A 412 -11.24 16.96 -4.30
N GLY A 413 -11.07 17.03 -5.62
CA GLY A 413 -9.85 16.59 -6.28
C GLY A 413 -8.67 17.49 -5.94
N CYS A 414 -7.48 16.92 -5.70
CA CYS A 414 -6.27 17.68 -5.39
C CYS A 414 -5.20 17.46 -6.46
N LEU A 415 -4.54 18.52 -6.92
CA LEU A 415 -3.36 18.46 -7.78
C LEU A 415 -2.27 19.37 -7.21
N VAL A 416 -1.19 18.78 -6.71
CA VAL A 416 -0.17 19.50 -5.93
C VAL A 416 1.23 19.07 -6.35
N ASN A 417 2.24 19.92 -6.18
CA ASN A 417 3.65 19.54 -6.32
C ASN A 417 4.34 19.42 -4.94
N GLY A 418 4.97 18.28 -4.70
CA GLY A 418 5.65 17.92 -3.45
C GLY A 418 4.70 17.28 -2.43
N ALA A 419 4.99 16.03 -2.06
CA ALA A 419 4.19 15.22 -1.13
C ALA A 419 3.82 15.93 0.19
N GLY A 420 4.72 16.71 0.79
CA GLY A 420 4.43 17.48 2.00
C GLY A 420 3.35 18.54 1.81
N LEU A 421 3.40 19.28 0.69
CA LEU A 421 2.39 20.27 0.33
C LEU A 421 1.07 19.59 -0.07
N ALA A 422 1.14 18.42 -0.71
CA ALA A 422 -0.04 17.62 -1.07
C ALA A 422 -0.83 17.19 0.18
N MET A 423 -0.15 16.72 1.22
CA MET A 423 -0.77 16.44 2.52
C MET A 423 -1.37 17.69 3.17
N ALA A 424 -0.59 18.75 3.31
CA ALA A 424 -1.08 20.01 3.89
C ALA A 424 -2.31 20.58 3.13
N THR A 425 -2.39 20.35 1.81
CA THR A 425 -3.55 20.74 0.98
C THR A 425 -4.79 19.89 1.29
N MET A 426 -4.63 18.58 1.49
CA MET A 426 -5.73 17.72 1.94
C MET A 426 -6.19 18.07 3.36
N ASP A 427 -5.24 18.34 4.26
CA ASP A 427 -5.50 18.68 5.66
C ASP A 427 -6.25 20.01 5.78
N ILE A 428 -5.87 21.04 5.01
CA ILE A 428 -6.56 22.34 5.05
C ILE A 428 -7.93 22.29 4.36
N ILE A 429 -8.12 21.49 3.30
CA ILE A 429 -9.47 21.16 2.78
C ILE A 429 -10.33 20.56 3.89
N LYS A 430 -9.77 19.61 4.65
CA LYS A 430 -10.50 18.91 5.72
C LYS A 430 -10.79 19.83 6.90
N LEU A 431 -9.87 20.74 7.24
CA LEU A 431 -10.01 21.74 8.31
C LEU A 431 -11.21 22.67 8.08
N HIS A 432 -11.45 23.08 6.83
CA HIS A 432 -12.63 23.91 6.47
C HIS A 432 -13.92 23.10 6.26
N GLY A 433 -13.91 21.78 6.49
CA GLY A 433 -15.10 20.91 6.39
C GLY A 433 -15.22 20.14 5.08
N GLY A 434 -14.28 20.29 4.15
CA GLY A 434 -14.24 19.55 2.89
C GLY A 434 -13.87 18.08 3.04
N THR A 435 -13.95 17.35 1.93
CA THR A 435 -13.44 15.97 1.85
C THR A 435 -12.50 15.79 0.65
N PRO A 436 -11.19 15.60 0.85
CA PRO A 436 -10.27 15.34 -0.26
C PRO A 436 -10.59 13.99 -0.93
N ALA A 437 -10.71 14.00 -2.25
CA ALA A 437 -11.01 12.84 -3.09
C ALA A 437 -9.76 12.03 -3.47
N ASN A 438 -8.58 12.64 -3.39
CA ASN A 438 -7.32 11.99 -3.69
C ASN A 438 -6.14 12.73 -3.05
N PHE A 439 -5.05 12.00 -2.79
CA PHE A 439 -3.70 12.55 -2.80
C PHE A 439 -3.19 12.53 -4.24
N LEU A 440 -2.56 13.60 -4.72
CA LEU A 440 -1.77 13.56 -5.95
C LEU A 440 -0.60 14.55 -5.90
N ASP A 441 0.61 14.00 -6.06
CA ASP A 441 1.87 14.74 -6.23
C ASP A 441 2.39 14.57 -7.67
N VAL A 442 2.52 15.69 -8.39
CA VAL A 442 3.08 15.77 -9.76
C VAL A 442 4.61 15.92 -9.80
N GLY A 443 5.26 16.09 -8.65
CA GLY A 443 6.70 16.35 -8.51
C GLY A 443 7.08 17.81 -8.81
N GLY A 444 8.30 18.19 -8.40
CA GLY A 444 8.80 19.58 -8.49
C GLY A 444 9.12 20.09 -9.91
N GLY A 445 9.04 19.23 -10.93
CA GLY A 445 9.36 19.51 -12.33
C GLY A 445 8.27 19.04 -13.30
N ALA A 446 7.00 19.10 -12.87
CA ALA A 446 5.86 18.59 -13.61
C ALA A 446 5.75 19.14 -15.05
N THR A 447 5.62 18.24 -16.02
CA THR A 447 5.40 18.60 -17.42
C THR A 447 3.91 18.89 -17.70
N VAL A 448 3.62 19.61 -18.78
CA VAL A 448 2.23 19.82 -19.26
C VAL A 448 1.50 18.47 -19.44
N HIS A 449 2.20 17.47 -20.00
CA HIS A 449 1.65 16.11 -20.13
C HIS A 449 1.26 15.49 -18.79
N GLN A 450 2.11 15.58 -17.76
CA GLN A 450 1.80 15.09 -16.42
C GLN A 450 0.63 15.83 -15.78
N VAL A 451 0.49 17.14 -16.01
CA VAL A 451 -0.68 17.92 -15.56
C VAL A 451 -1.96 17.42 -16.25
N THR A 452 -1.93 17.19 -17.57
CA THR A 452 -3.07 16.63 -18.31
C THR A 452 -3.45 15.23 -17.83
N GLU A 453 -2.49 14.32 -17.61
CA GLU A 453 -2.76 12.99 -17.05
C GLU A 453 -3.30 13.07 -15.61
N ALA A 454 -2.78 13.98 -14.78
CA ALA A 454 -3.34 14.24 -13.45
C ALA A 454 -4.80 14.69 -13.50
N PHE A 455 -5.17 15.58 -14.42
CA PHE A 455 -6.57 15.97 -14.63
C PHE A 455 -7.44 14.80 -15.12
N LYS A 456 -6.97 13.95 -16.03
CA LYS A 456 -7.68 12.73 -16.45
C LYS A 456 -7.95 11.79 -15.27
N LEU A 457 -6.94 11.58 -14.42
CA LEU A 457 -7.06 10.72 -13.24
C LEU A 457 -8.09 11.27 -12.24
N ILE A 458 -8.03 12.56 -11.93
CA ILE A 458 -8.97 13.21 -11.01
C ILE A 458 -10.39 13.19 -11.56
N THR A 459 -10.58 13.53 -12.85
CA THR A 459 -11.92 13.56 -13.49
C THR A 459 -12.50 12.17 -13.79
N SER A 460 -11.70 11.10 -13.73
CA SER A 460 -12.20 9.73 -13.81
C SER A 460 -13.09 9.33 -12.62
N ASP A 461 -12.88 9.95 -11.46
CA ASP A 461 -13.72 9.72 -10.28
C ASP A 461 -14.95 10.64 -10.30
N LYS A 462 -16.12 10.04 -10.56
CA LYS A 462 -17.42 10.72 -10.62
C LYS A 462 -17.85 11.36 -9.29
N LYS A 463 -17.20 11.04 -8.16
CA LYS A 463 -17.40 11.72 -6.86
C LYS A 463 -16.78 13.11 -6.84
N VAL A 464 -15.84 13.44 -7.73
CA VAL A 464 -15.16 14.73 -7.73
C VAL A 464 -16.09 15.83 -8.25
N LEU A 465 -16.43 16.77 -7.37
CA LEU A 465 -17.33 17.89 -7.68
C LEU A 465 -16.57 19.20 -7.95
N ALA A 466 -15.32 19.31 -7.50
CA ALA A 466 -14.44 20.46 -7.70
C ALA A 466 -12.95 20.04 -7.58
N ILE A 467 -12.02 20.78 -8.22
CA ILE A 467 -10.57 20.52 -8.14
C ILE A 467 -9.84 21.69 -7.49
N LEU A 468 -8.95 21.43 -6.52
CA LEU A 468 -7.98 22.39 -5.99
C LEU A 468 -6.60 22.06 -6.56
N VAL A 469 -6.08 22.97 -7.38
CA VAL A 469 -4.69 22.97 -7.83
C VAL A 469 -3.89 23.88 -6.92
N ASN A 470 -2.86 23.36 -6.24
CA ASN A 470 -1.95 24.17 -5.43
C ASN A 470 -0.52 23.87 -5.87
N ILE A 471 0.09 24.79 -6.64
CA ILE A 471 1.44 24.61 -7.17
C ILE A 471 2.34 25.75 -6.69
N PHE A 472 3.42 25.38 -5.98
CA PHE A 472 4.52 26.27 -5.66
C PHE A 472 5.59 26.15 -6.75
N GLY A 473 5.63 27.12 -7.66
CA GLY A 473 6.62 27.27 -8.71
C GLY A 473 7.99 27.66 -8.16
N GLY A 474 8.79 26.65 -7.82
CA GLY A 474 10.22 26.80 -7.53
C GLY A 474 11.02 26.96 -8.82
N ILE A 475 11.45 25.84 -9.41
CA ILE A 475 12.19 25.83 -10.70
C ILE A 475 11.24 26.13 -11.88
N MET A 476 9.95 25.80 -11.74
CA MET A 476 8.94 26.01 -12.77
C MET A 476 8.34 27.42 -12.71
N ARG A 477 8.11 28.03 -13.88
CA ARG A 477 7.39 29.29 -14.01
C ARG A 477 5.87 29.08 -13.99
N CYS A 478 5.16 29.94 -13.27
CA CYS A 478 3.71 29.87 -13.12
C CYS A 478 2.95 30.07 -14.43
N ASP A 479 3.48 30.87 -15.36
CA ASP A 479 2.85 31.13 -16.67
C ASP A 479 2.75 29.86 -17.53
N VAL A 480 3.82 29.06 -17.58
CA VAL A 480 3.84 27.76 -18.27
C VAL A 480 2.89 26.75 -17.60
N ILE A 481 2.81 26.75 -16.27
CA ILE A 481 1.86 25.92 -15.51
C ILE A 481 0.41 26.31 -15.85
N ALA A 482 0.08 27.60 -15.79
CA ALA A 482 -1.25 28.10 -16.11
C ALA A 482 -1.66 27.77 -17.55
N GLN A 483 -0.74 27.90 -18.52
CA GLN A 483 -0.98 27.47 -19.89
C GLN A 483 -1.29 25.97 -19.97
N GLY A 484 -0.52 25.13 -19.27
CA GLY A 484 -0.77 23.68 -19.20
C GLY A 484 -2.12 23.32 -18.58
N ILE A 485 -2.52 24.00 -17.50
CA ILE A 485 -3.85 23.85 -16.89
C ILE A 485 -4.95 24.27 -17.87
N VAL A 486 -4.85 25.44 -18.50
CA VAL A 486 -5.84 25.95 -19.46
C VAL A 486 -5.99 25.02 -20.66
N MET A 487 -4.90 24.43 -21.15
CA MET A 487 -4.93 23.41 -22.20
C MET A 487 -5.63 22.13 -21.72
N ALA A 488 -5.19 21.53 -20.61
CA ALA A 488 -5.79 20.31 -20.06
C ALA A 488 -7.31 20.45 -19.79
N VAL A 489 -7.75 21.62 -19.31
CA VAL A 489 -9.17 21.91 -19.05
C VAL A 489 -9.99 22.01 -20.33
N LYS A 490 -9.41 22.53 -21.42
CA LYS A 490 -10.06 22.59 -22.75
C LYS A 490 -10.09 21.21 -23.40
N ASP A 491 -8.95 20.53 -23.47
CA ASP A 491 -8.77 19.24 -24.14
C ASP A 491 -9.61 18.11 -23.51
N LEU A 492 -9.90 18.21 -22.21
CA LEU A 492 -10.71 17.26 -21.44
C LEU A 492 -12.15 17.76 -21.17
N GLU A 493 -12.54 18.89 -21.76
CA GLU A 493 -13.84 19.56 -21.57
C GLU A 493 -14.30 19.66 -20.09
N ILE A 494 -13.41 20.03 -19.16
CA ILE A 494 -13.68 19.92 -17.72
C ILE A 494 -14.74 20.94 -17.28
N LYS A 495 -15.91 20.44 -16.85
CA LYS A 495 -17.08 21.27 -16.47
C LYS A 495 -17.17 21.60 -14.98
N ILE A 496 -16.43 20.86 -14.14
CA ILE A 496 -16.33 21.09 -12.69
C ILE A 496 -15.48 22.33 -12.39
N PRO A 497 -15.81 23.12 -11.34
CA PRO A 497 -15.03 24.29 -10.95
C PRO A 497 -13.62 23.89 -10.50
N ILE A 498 -12.65 24.73 -10.84
CA ILE A 498 -11.25 24.55 -10.47
C ILE A 498 -10.79 25.81 -9.73
N VAL A 499 -10.30 25.63 -8.50
CA VAL A 499 -9.57 26.67 -7.76
C VAL A 499 -8.08 26.42 -7.97
N VAL A 500 -7.34 27.45 -8.32
CA VAL A 500 -5.93 27.40 -8.67
C VAL A 500 -5.16 28.40 -7.81
N ARG A 501 -4.27 27.86 -6.99
CA ARG A 501 -3.30 28.61 -6.19
C ARG A 501 -1.92 28.40 -6.80
N LEU A 502 -1.38 29.45 -7.42
CA LEU A 502 0.00 29.47 -7.91
C LEU A 502 0.81 30.46 -7.07
N GLN A 503 2.03 30.08 -6.71
CA GLN A 503 3.02 30.99 -6.13
C GLN A 503 4.37 30.73 -6.78
N GLY A 504 5.16 31.77 -7.06
CA GLY A 504 6.45 31.64 -7.72
C GLY A 504 6.69 32.66 -8.83
N THR A 505 7.56 32.32 -9.78
CA THR A 505 7.96 33.22 -10.86
C THR A 505 6.85 33.41 -11.90
N ARG A 506 6.63 34.67 -12.35
CA ARG A 506 5.58 35.06 -13.31
C ARG A 506 4.15 34.70 -12.87
N VAL A 507 3.84 34.82 -11.57
CA VAL A 507 2.51 34.51 -11.04
C VAL A 507 1.40 35.42 -11.59
N ASP A 508 1.68 36.71 -11.80
CA ASP A 508 0.67 37.65 -12.30
C ASP A 508 0.33 37.40 -13.78
N ASP A 509 1.32 37.06 -14.60
CA ASP A 509 1.10 36.58 -15.98
C ASP A 509 0.25 35.30 -16.00
N ALA A 510 0.47 34.40 -15.03
CA ALA A 510 -0.31 33.17 -14.88
C ALA A 510 -1.78 33.46 -14.51
N LYS A 511 -2.03 34.45 -13.64
CA LYS A 511 -3.38 34.93 -13.30
C LYS A 511 -4.07 35.56 -14.50
N ALA A 512 -3.35 36.36 -15.30
CA ALA A 512 -3.87 36.93 -16.54
C ALA A 512 -4.29 35.83 -17.53
N LEU A 513 -3.40 34.87 -17.82
CA LEU A 513 -3.69 33.72 -18.68
C LEU A 513 -4.92 32.90 -18.22
N ILE A 514 -5.09 32.72 -16.91
CA ILE A 514 -6.27 32.05 -16.34
C ILE A 514 -7.54 32.89 -16.56
N THR A 515 -7.47 34.20 -16.33
CA THR A 515 -8.61 35.12 -16.47
C THR A 515 -9.08 35.23 -17.92
N ASP A 516 -8.14 35.40 -18.85
CA ASP A 516 -8.39 35.52 -20.29
C ASP A 516 -8.89 34.20 -20.93
N SER A 517 -8.75 33.07 -20.24
CA SER A 517 -9.14 31.75 -20.76
C SER A 517 -10.65 31.59 -20.96
N GLY A 518 -11.48 32.36 -20.23
CA GLY A 518 -12.94 32.23 -20.18
C GLY A 518 -13.46 30.96 -19.48
N LEU A 519 -12.57 30.17 -18.87
CA LEU A 519 -12.90 28.88 -18.23
C LEU A 519 -13.39 29.08 -16.78
N LYS A 520 -13.97 28.03 -16.19
CA LYS A 520 -14.42 28.01 -14.78
C LYS A 520 -13.27 27.84 -13.77
N ILE A 521 -12.15 28.51 -14.02
CA ILE A 521 -10.94 28.49 -13.23
C ILE A 521 -10.90 29.76 -12.37
N LEU A 522 -10.66 29.62 -11.06
CA LEU A 522 -10.47 30.72 -10.13
C LEU A 522 -9.02 30.78 -9.69
N ALA A 523 -8.32 31.89 -9.93
CA ALA A 523 -7.01 32.13 -9.36
C ALA A 523 -7.12 32.68 -7.93
N CYS A 524 -6.24 32.23 -7.03
CA CYS A 524 -6.14 32.69 -5.64
C CYS A 524 -4.66 32.70 -5.20
N ASP A 525 -4.34 33.56 -4.23
CA ASP A 525 -2.96 33.75 -3.74
C ASP A 525 -2.63 32.88 -2.52
N ASP A 526 -3.55 32.86 -1.57
CA ASP A 526 -3.40 32.18 -0.28
C ASP A 526 -4.05 30.80 -0.27
N LEU A 527 -3.49 29.88 0.53
CA LEU A 527 -3.94 28.49 0.59
C LEU A 527 -5.19 28.29 1.47
N ASP A 528 -5.38 29.10 2.50
CA ASP A 528 -6.55 29.07 3.37
C ASP A 528 -7.78 29.59 2.61
N GLU A 529 -7.62 30.68 1.87
CA GLU A 529 -8.64 31.21 0.96
C GLU A 529 -8.94 30.25 -0.20
N ALA A 530 -7.92 29.57 -0.76
CA ALA A 530 -8.14 28.55 -1.79
C ALA A 530 -9.04 27.40 -1.29
N ALA A 531 -8.84 26.94 -0.05
CA ALA A 531 -9.64 25.89 0.56
C ALA A 531 -11.09 26.34 0.85
N LYS A 532 -11.29 27.57 1.36
CA LYS A 532 -12.63 28.15 1.58
C LYS A 532 -13.41 28.34 0.27
N MET A 533 -12.78 28.92 -0.75
CA MET A 533 -13.41 29.18 -2.05
C MET A 533 -13.92 27.91 -2.74
N GLN A 534 -13.24 26.78 -2.50
CA GLN A 534 -13.62 25.48 -3.04
C GLN A 534 -14.97 25.01 -2.50
N LEU A 535 -15.20 25.19 -1.19
CA LEU A 535 -16.39 24.71 -0.49
C LEU A 535 -17.63 25.56 -0.80
N ALA A 536 -17.45 26.87 -0.90
CA ALA A 536 -18.51 27.84 -1.24
C ALA A 536 -19.16 27.62 -2.63
N ARG A 537 -18.66 26.65 -3.42
CA ARG A 537 -19.24 26.22 -4.71
C ARG A 537 -19.89 24.83 -4.66
N ASP A 538 -19.58 24.00 -3.68
CA ASP A 538 -20.25 22.71 -3.48
C ASP A 538 -21.65 22.91 -2.88
N ASP A 539 -21.75 23.80 -1.87
CA ASP A 539 -23.03 24.19 -1.24
C ASP A 539 -24.02 24.87 -2.19
N LYS A 540 -23.57 25.43 -3.31
CA LYS A 540 -24.47 25.99 -4.34
C LYS A 540 -25.28 24.94 -5.10
N LYS A 541 -25.05 23.65 -4.88
CA LYS A 541 -25.96 22.56 -5.25
C LYS A 541 -26.89 22.12 -4.12
N ARG A 542 -26.72 22.63 -2.89
CA ARG A 542 -27.41 22.14 -1.69
C ARG A 542 -28.32 23.17 -1.01
N THR A 543 -28.11 24.48 -1.19
CA THR A 543 -29.02 25.51 -0.64
C THR A 543 -29.07 26.81 -1.46
N LEU A 544 -30.29 27.36 -1.55
CA LEU A 544 -30.56 28.73 -2.01
C LEU A 544 -30.32 29.71 -0.87
N CYS A 545 -29.13 30.33 -0.81
CA CYS A 545 -28.86 31.54 -0.01
C CYS A 545 -27.88 32.47 -0.74
N PRO A 546 -28.09 33.80 -0.71
CA PRO A 546 -27.26 34.75 -1.46
C PRO A 546 -25.92 35.04 -0.75
N LEU A 547 -24.85 35.23 -1.53
CA LEU A 547 -23.59 35.78 -1.04
C LEU A 547 -23.68 37.31 -0.89
N PRO A 548 -22.96 37.93 0.06
CA PRO A 548 -22.90 39.38 0.20
C PRO A 548 -22.20 40.04 -0.99
N SER A 549 -22.74 41.18 -1.44
CA SER A 549 -22.24 41.91 -2.59
C SER A 549 -21.06 42.83 -2.23
N VAL A 550 -19.83 42.33 -2.33
CA VAL A 550 -18.62 43.17 -2.31
C VAL A 550 -17.72 42.80 -3.49
N TYR A 551 -17.95 43.45 -4.63
CA TYR A 551 -16.98 43.81 -5.69
C TYR A 551 -17.75 44.48 -6.83
N ARG A 552 -18.02 45.79 -6.70
CA ARG A 552 -18.17 46.69 -7.86
C ARG A 552 -16.97 47.63 -7.85
N GLY A 553 -16.30 47.73 -9.00
CA GLY A 553 -14.97 48.30 -9.10
C GLY A 553 -14.88 49.77 -8.70
N GLY A 554 -13.72 50.16 -8.17
CA GLY A 554 -13.37 51.57 -8.00
C GLY A 554 -13.16 52.23 -9.36
N CYS A 555 -14.08 53.11 -9.75
CA CYS A 555 -13.85 54.05 -10.85
C CYS A 555 -13.45 55.41 -10.26
N VAL A 556 -12.49 56.07 -10.91
CA VAL A 556 -11.77 57.24 -10.38
C VAL A 556 -12.69 58.45 -10.23
N LYS A 557 -12.76 59.03 -9.03
CA LYS A 557 -13.40 60.35 -8.82
C LYS A 557 -12.56 61.45 -9.46
N ARG A 558 -13.05 62.06 -10.55
CA ARG A 558 -12.71 63.45 -10.90
C ARG A 558 -13.82 64.38 -10.39
N SER A 559 -13.42 65.47 -9.76
CA SER A 559 -14.33 66.52 -9.26
C SER A 559 -14.66 67.51 -10.37
N ALA A 560 -15.94 67.84 -10.55
CA ALA A 560 -16.39 69.06 -11.22
C ALA A 560 -17.83 69.41 -10.80
N ASN A 561 -18.01 70.59 -10.21
CA ASN A 561 -19.30 71.21 -9.91
C ASN A 561 -19.86 71.88 -11.18
N VAL A 562 -21.07 71.53 -11.63
CA VAL A 562 -21.89 72.37 -12.53
C VAL A 562 -23.37 72.24 -12.18
N ARG A 563 -24.13 73.34 -12.25
CA ARG A 563 -25.57 73.46 -11.92
C ARG A 563 -26.48 73.02 -13.10
N PRO A 564 -27.76 72.70 -12.87
CA PRO A 564 -28.70 72.26 -13.92
C PRO A 564 -29.51 73.41 -14.56
N PRO A 565 -30.06 73.17 -15.76
CA PRO A 565 -31.41 73.60 -16.16
C PRO A 565 -32.28 72.36 -16.49
N GLU A 566 -33.48 72.20 -15.94
CA GLU A 566 -34.77 72.79 -16.34
C GLU A 566 -35.61 71.96 -17.33
N LYS A 567 -36.92 72.10 -17.14
CA LYS A 567 -38.06 71.29 -17.59
C LYS A 567 -38.29 71.34 -19.11
N LEU A 568 -39.00 70.34 -19.66
CA LEU A 568 -40.44 70.44 -20.01
C LEU A 568 -40.99 69.10 -20.58
N PRO A 569 -42.34 68.88 -20.65
CA PRO A 569 -42.94 67.55 -20.74
C PRO A 569 -43.76 67.25 -22.02
N GLY A 570 -44.18 65.98 -22.16
CA GLY A 570 -45.33 65.52 -22.96
C GLY A 570 -45.72 64.11 -22.47
N ASN A 571 -46.95 63.85 -22.03
CA ASN A 571 -48.20 63.66 -22.81
C ASN A 571 -48.05 62.52 -23.87
N VAL A 572 -48.97 61.55 -23.98
CA VAL A 572 -50.28 61.39 -23.32
C VAL A 572 -50.71 59.90 -23.27
N SER A 573 -51.83 59.63 -22.59
CA SER A 573 -52.60 58.39 -22.48
C SER A 573 -52.88 57.64 -23.83
N ALA A 574 -53.41 56.41 -23.89
CA ALA A 574 -54.33 55.76 -22.95
C ALA A 574 -54.53 54.25 -23.21
N HIS A 575 -55.24 53.60 -22.28
CA HIS A 575 -56.18 52.47 -22.49
C HIS A 575 -55.63 51.10 -22.95
N SER A 576 -56.20 49.97 -22.48
CA SER A 576 -57.15 49.73 -21.37
C SER A 576 -57.37 48.22 -21.18
N ALA A 577 -57.74 47.80 -19.95
CA ALA A 577 -58.55 46.60 -19.65
C ALA A 577 -57.94 45.23 -20.04
N ASP A 578 -58.09 44.13 -19.32
CA ASP A 578 -58.69 43.80 -18.01
C ASP A 578 -57.76 42.74 -17.35
N GLY A 579 -57.83 42.40 -16.06
CA GLY A 579 -58.68 42.88 -14.98
C GLY A 579 -58.70 41.86 -13.83
N LYS A 580 -58.76 42.35 -12.59
CA LYS A 580 -58.96 41.63 -11.31
C LYS A 580 -57.82 40.68 -10.87
N ALA A 581 -57.15 40.91 -9.72
CA ALA A 581 -57.63 40.92 -8.32
C ALA A 581 -57.84 39.48 -7.76
N GLN A 582 -57.50 39.14 -6.51
CA GLN A 582 -56.97 39.94 -5.39
C GLN A 582 -56.43 39.02 -4.26
N ARG A 583 -55.59 39.59 -3.38
CA ARG A 583 -55.37 39.25 -1.93
C ARG A 583 -54.79 37.87 -1.57
N GLY A 584 -53.85 37.88 -0.62
CA GLY A 584 -53.28 36.65 -0.04
C GLY A 584 -52.03 36.87 0.81
N LEU A 585 -52.20 37.63 1.89
CA LEU A 585 -51.34 37.76 3.07
C LEU A 585 -50.38 36.59 3.38
N CYS A 586 -49.13 36.92 3.71
CA CYS A 586 -48.43 36.42 4.91
C CYS A 586 -47.24 37.33 5.26
N VAL A 587 -47.47 38.15 6.30
CA VAL A 587 -46.71 38.22 7.57
C VAL A 587 -45.20 37.91 7.52
N ILE A 588 -44.45 38.87 8.05
CA ILE A 588 -43.01 38.83 8.34
C ILE A 588 -42.82 38.39 9.80
N ASP A 589 -41.80 37.59 10.09
CA ASP A 589 -41.00 37.78 11.31
C ASP A 589 -39.50 37.49 11.01
N PRO A 590 -38.53 38.11 11.72
CA PRO A 590 -37.14 38.21 11.28
C PRO A 590 -36.12 37.73 12.36
N PRO A 591 -34.83 38.08 12.24
CA PRO A 591 -33.85 37.63 11.25
C PRO A 591 -32.93 36.51 11.78
#